data_AF-A0A7S2YBE7-F1
#
_entry.id   AF-A0A7S2YBE7-F1
#
_cell.length_a   1.000
_cell.length_b   1.000
_cell.length_c   1.000
_cell.angle_alpha   90.00
_cell.angle_beta   90.00
_cell.angle_gamma   90.00
#
_symmetry.space_group_name_H-M   'P 1'
#
loop_
_entity.id
_entity.type
_entity.pdbx_description
1 polymer ?
#
loop_
_entity_poly.entity_id
_entity_poly.type
_entity_poly.pdbx_seq_one_letter_code
_entity_poly.pdbx_strand_id
1 'polypeptide(L)'
;MGTVFGKQSVAEPAYDVLATHSAQFSYEVRRYGVRFAAKTSYMTDGDEKSDNTPFMLLAKYIGVFGTPENEGQQAISMTAPVIKQSEGGAEPVKIAMTAPVMKQGAES
;
A
#
# COMPACT_ATOMS: atom_id res chain seq x y z
N MET A 1 4.99 -2.21 24.72
CA MET A 1 3.54 -2.17 25.05
C MET A 1 2.90 -1.12 24.17
N GLY A 2 1.92 -1.37 23.30
CA GLY A 2 1.25 -2.60 22.92
C GLY A 2 0.87 -2.54 21.43
N THR A 3 0.99 -3.67 20.75
CA THR A 3 0.52 -3.84 19.38
C THR A 3 -0.98 -4.11 19.47
N VAL A 4 -1.79 -3.19 18.97
CA VAL A 4 -3.21 -3.43 18.77
C VAL A 4 -3.31 -4.47 17.64
N PHE A 5 -3.35 -5.76 17.98
CA PHE A 5 -3.81 -6.82 17.08
C PHE A 5 -5.32 -6.65 16.91
N GLY A 6 -5.72 -5.62 16.17
CA GLY A 6 -7.08 -5.52 15.66
C GLY A 6 -7.29 -6.70 14.73
N LYS A 7 -8.28 -7.55 15.00
CA LYS A 7 -8.75 -8.53 14.01
C LYS A 7 -9.21 -7.75 12.79
N GLN A 8 -8.34 -7.62 11.80
CA GLN A 8 -8.67 -6.99 10.53
C GLN A 8 -9.55 -7.97 9.76
N SER A 9 -10.86 -7.76 9.81
CA SER A 9 -11.86 -8.67 9.22
C SER A 9 -12.01 -8.52 7.69
N VAL A 10 -11.22 -7.64 7.07
CA VAL A 10 -11.32 -7.32 5.65
C VAL A 10 -10.16 -7.95 4.88
N ALA A 11 -10.42 -8.35 3.63
CA ALA A 11 -9.43 -9.03 2.80
C ALA A 11 -8.20 -8.14 2.55
N GLU A 12 -7.02 -8.76 2.59
CA GLU A 12 -5.73 -8.15 2.32
C GLU A 12 -5.11 -8.70 1.04
N PRO A 13 -4.26 -7.91 0.35
CA PRO A 13 -3.49 -8.42 -0.78
C PRO A 13 -2.51 -9.49 -0.31
N ALA A 14 -2.55 -10.67 -0.94
CA ALA A 14 -1.58 -11.74 -0.67
C ALA A 14 -0.15 -11.30 -1.02
N TYR A 15 0.81 -11.68 -0.17
CA TYR A 15 2.23 -11.41 -0.37
C TYR A 15 3.09 -12.57 0.15
N ASP A 16 4.26 -12.72 -0.48
CA ASP A 16 5.33 -13.56 0.03
C ASP A 16 6.33 -12.70 0.81
N VAL A 17 6.71 -13.13 2.01
CA VAL A 17 7.82 -12.50 2.75
C VAL A 17 9.12 -13.09 2.23
N LEU A 18 9.94 -12.25 1.59
CA LEU A 18 11.24 -12.66 1.04
C LEU A 18 12.36 -12.56 2.08
N ALA A 19 12.28 -11.56 2.96
CA ALA A 19 13.24 -11.35 4.03
C ALA A 19 12.61 -10.56 5.17
N THR A 20 12.99 -10.93 6.39
CA THR A 20 12.72 -10.16 7.60
C THR A 20 14.06 -9.81 8.22
N HIS A 21 14.27 -8.53 8.52
CA HIS A 21 15.51 -8.07 9.12
C HIS A 21 15.21 -7.28 10.39
N SER A 22 15.95 -7.61 11.44
CA SER A 22 15.76 -7.06 12.79
C SER A 22 17.12 -6.74 13.37
N ALA A 23 17.80 -5.73 12.80
CA ALA A 23 19.06 -5.22 13.31
C ALA A 23 18.83 -3.88 14.03
N GLN A 24 19.10 -2.76 13.37
CA GLN A 24 18.86 -1.41 13.92
C GLN A 24 17.44 -0.90 13.64
N PHE A 25 16.85 -1.33 12.52
CA PHE A 25 15.45 -1.08 12.16
C PHE A 25 14.80 -2.41 11.79
N SER A 26 13.55 -2.60 12.22
CA SER A 26 12.76 -3.77 11.86
C SER A 26 12.05 -3.50 10.54
N TYR A 27 12.33 -4.30 9.51
CA TYR A 27 11.67 -4.18 8.22
C TYR A 27 11.44 -5.56 7.57
N GLU A 28 10.46 -5.60 6.67
CA GLU A 28 10.13 -6.77 5.87
C GLU A 28 10.18 -6.43 4.38
N VAL A 29 10.74 -7.35 3.60
CA VAL A 29 10.71 -7.30 2.15
C VAL A 29 9.56 -8.20 1.68
N ARG A 30 8.50 -7.58 1.17
CA ARG A 30 7.29 -8.27 0.71
C ARG A 30 7.17 -8.25 -0.80
N ARG A 31 6.97 -9.41 -1.41
CA ARG A 31 6.64 -9.54 -2.83
C ARG A 31 5.13 -9.69 -2.99
N TYR A 32 4.51 -8.70 -3.61
CA TYR A 32 3.10 -8.78 -4.01
C TYR A 32 2.99 -9.38 -5.41
N GLY A 33 2.01 -10.27 -5.61
CA GLY A 33 1.67 -10.80 -6.92
C GLY A 33 0.92 -9.79 -7.80
N VAL A 34 0.41 -10.28 -8.93
CA VAL A 34 -0.49 -9.49 -9.81
C VAL A 34 -1.77 -9.16 -9.04
N ARG A 35 -2.18 -7.90 -9.08
CA ARG A 35 -3.38 -7.40 -8.42
C ARG A 35 -4.08 -6.35 -9.27
N PHE A 36 -5.40 -6.27 -9.13
CA PHE A 36 -6.22 -5.23 -9.72
C PHE A 36 -6.60 -4.23 -8.62
N ALA A 37 -6.51 -2.94 -8.94
CA ALA A 37 -6.89 -1.88 -8.03
C ALA A 37 -7.65 -0.80 -8.81
N ALA A 38 -8.77 -0.35 -8.24
CA ALA A 38 -9.41 0.87 -8.69
C ALA A 38 -8.58 2.06 -8.19
N LYS A 39 -8.14 2.92 -9.12
CA LYS A 39 -7.33 4.09 -8.84
C LYS A 39 -8.10 5.35 -9.21
N THR A 40 -7.96 6.38 -8.38
CA THR A 40 -8.31 7.76 -8.74
C THR A 40 -7.10 8.66 -8.51
N SER A 41 -6.95 9.68 -9.35
CA SER A 41 -5.94 10.73 -9.22
C SER A 41 -6.61 12.01 -8.75
N TYR A 42 -5.96 12.77 -7.89
CA TYR A 42 -6.41 14.10 -7.49
C TYR A 42 -5.23 15.07 -7.55
N MET A 43 -5.51 16.32 -7.92
CA MET A 43 -4.55 17.40 -7.89
C MET A 43 -4.65 18.09 -6.53
N THR A 44 -3.54 18.19 -5.81
CA THR A 44 -3.48 18.90 -4.53
C THR A 44 -2.96 20.31 -4.80
N ASP A 45 -3.86 21.28 -5.06
CA ASP A 45 -3.50 22.68 -5.32
C ASP A 45 -3.14 23.47 -4.04
N GLY A 46 -2.44 22.83 -3.10
CA GLY A 46 -1.97 23.47 -1.85
C GLY A 46 -3.02 23.65 -0.76
N ASP A 47 -4.31 23.44 -1.03
CA ASP A 47 -5.36 23.39 -0.01
C ASP A 47 -5.61 21.94 0.42
N GLU A 48 -5.02 21.53 1.54
CA GLU A 48 -5.18 20.20 2.19
C GLU A 48 -6.63 19.84 2.61
N LYS A 49 -7.62 20.69 2.32
CA LYS A 49 -8.97 20.59 2.87
C LYS A 49 -9.90 19.59 2.18
N SER A 50 -9.45 18.84 1.17
CA SER A 50 -10.31 17.86 0.48
C SER A 50 -9.71 16.45 0.35
N ASP A 51 -8.88 16.04 1.31
CA ASP A 51 -8.11 14.79 1.26
C ASP A 51 -8.99 13.50 1.27
N ASN A 52 -10.27 13.62 1.67
CA ASN A 52 -11.22 12.49 1.71
C ASN A 52 -12.02 12.30 0.42
N THR A 53 -12.05 13.27 -0.49
CA THR A 53 -12.79 13.20 -1.76
C THR A 53 -12.40 12.00 -2.64
N PRO A 54 -11.10 11.71 -2.88
CA PRO A 54 -10.71 10.54 -3.68
C PRO A 54 -11.08 9.22 -3.01
N PHE A 55 -10.98 9.13 -1.68
CA PHE A 55 -11.42 7.93 -0.94
C PHE A 55 -12.92 7.73 -1.04
N MET A 56 -13.71 8.79 -0.85
CA MET A 56 -15.17 8.73 -0.97
C MET A 56 -15.62 8.29 -2.37
N LEU A 57 -14.93 8.72 -3.42
CA LEU A 57 -15.20 8.27 -4.79
C LEU A 57 -15.02 6.76 -4.93
N LEU A 58 -13.91 6.21 -4.44
CA LEU A 58 -13.66 4.76 -4.46
C LEU A 58 -14.67 4.00 -3.58
N ALA A 59 -15.05 4.56 -2.43
CA ALA A 59 -16.04 3.96 -1.54
C ALA A 59 -17.45 3.91 -2.18
N LYS A 60 -17.84 4.93 -2.94
CA LYS A 60 -19.09 4.93 -3.72
C LYS A 60 -19.04 3.92 -4.87
N TYR A 61 -17.90 3.86 -5.58
CA TYR A 61 -17.70 2.91 -6.68
C TYR A 61 -17.93 1.45 -6.23
N ILE A 62 -17.45 1.07 -5.04
CA ILE A 62 -17.64 -0.28 -4.50
C ILE A 62 -18.97 -0.48 -3.74
N GLY A 63 -19.72 0.59 -3.47
CA GLY A 63 -21.03 0.54 -2.81
C GLY A 63 -20.99 0.52 -1.27
N VAL A 64 -19.98 1.10 -0.62
CA VAL A 64 -19.90 1.14 0.86
C VAL A 64 -21.09 1.87 1.48
N PHE A 65 -21.59 2.90 0.81
CA PHE A 65 -22.62 3.80 1.33
C PHE A 65 -24.01 3.60 0.72
N GLY A 66 -24.23 2.50 -0.02
CA GLY A 66 -25.51 2.22 -0.67
C GLY A 66 -25.33 1.55 -2.03
N THR A 67 -26.06 2.03 -3.04
CA THR A 67 -25.98 1.49 -4.40
C THR A 67 -24.59 1.70 -5.00
N PRO A 68 -23.91 0.65 -5.49
CA PRO A 68 -22.61 0.77 -6.14
C PRO A 68 -22.69 1.61 -7.42
N GLU A 69 -21.76 2.55 -7.58
CA GLU A 69 -21.68 3.45 -8.75
C GLU A 69 -20.79 2.89 -9.89
N ASN A 70 -20.51 1.58 -9.89
CA ASN A 70 -19.86 0.91 -11.04
C ASN A 70 -20.88 0.52 -12.12
N GLU A 71 -20.40 0.31 -13.36
CA GLU A 71 -21.26 -0.03 -14.50
C GLU A 71 -22.12 -1.28 -14.29
N GLY A 72 -21.64 -2.24 -13.50
CA GLY A 72 -22.37 -3.45 -13.16
C GLY A 72 -23.40 -3.27 -12.03
N GLN A 73 -23.41 -2.14 -11.32
CA GLN A 73 -24.14 -1.93 -10.06
C GLN A 73 -23.90 -3.04 -9.02
N GLN A 74 -22.70 -3.61 -9.01
CA GLN A 74 -22.34 -4.74 -8.14
C GLN A 74 -21.54 -4.29 -6.92
N ALA A 75 -21.94 -4.73 -5.73
CA ALA A 75 -21.23 -4.39 -4.52
C ALA A 75 -19.90 -5.15 -4.45
N ILE A 76 -18.81 -4.43 -4.16
CA ILE A 76 -17.47 -5.01 -3.97
C ILE A 76 -17.11 -4.82 -2.49
N SER A 77 -16.68 -5.89 -1.84
CA SER A 77 -16.29 -5.83 -0.43
C SER A 77 -15.10 -4.89 -0.22
N MET A 78 -15.14 -4.09 0.84
CA MET A 78 -14.03 -3.24 1.22
C MET A 78 -12.79 -4.09 1.58
N THR A 79 -11.63 -3.68 1.07
CA THR A 79 -10.33 -4.32 1.32
C THR A 79 -9.39 -3.35 2.03
N ALA A 80 -8.34 -3.88 2.65
CA ALA A 80 -7.28 -3.08 3.25
C ALA A 80 -5.89 -3.57 2.81
N PRO A 81 -4.86 -2.72 2.85
CA PRO A 81 -4.89 -1.29 3.13
C PRO A 81 -5.32 -0.44 1.91
N VAL A 82 -5.75 0.80 2.15
CA VAL A 82 -5.92 1.82 1.09
C VAL A 82 -4.60 2.54 0.89
N ILE A 83 -4.09 2.57 -0.34
CA ILE A 83 -2.79 3.14 -0.66
C ILE A 83 -2.99 4.54 -1.26
N LYS A 84 -2.39 5.55 -0.65
CA LYS A 84 -2.21 6.89 -1.25
C LYS A 84 -0.79 6.98 -1.82
N GLN A 85 -0.68 7.34 -3.09
CA GLN A 85 0.61 7.55 -3.75
C GLN A 85 0.62 8.97 -4.31
N SER A 86 1.58 9.78 -3.88
CA SER A 86 1.91 11.05 -4.54
C SER A 86 2.55 10.76 -5.90
N GLU A 87 2.15 11.46 -6.96
CA GLU A 87 2.94 11.50 -8.19
C GLU A 87 4.27 12.18 -7.84
N GLY A 88 5.32 11.37 -7.71
CA GLY A 88 6.62 11.74 -7.12
C GLY A 88 7.11 10.75 -6.06
N GLY A 89 6.24 9.87 -5.54
CA GLY A 89 6.56 9.04 -4.37
C GLY A 89 7.00 9.90 -3.19
N ALA A 90 7.47 9.28 -2.11
CA ALA A 90 8.63 9.91 -1.49
C ALA A 90 9.73 9.83 -2.55
N GLU A 91 10.38 10.94 -2.91
CA GLU A 91 11.64 10.90 -3.66
C GLU A 91 12.44 9.72 -3.09
N PRO A 92 12.77 8.69 -3.90
CA PRO A 92 13.49 7.55 -3.40
C PRO A 92 14.74 8.09 -2.73
N VAL A 93 14.79 7.98 -1.41
CA VAL A 93 15.92 8.48 -0.63
C VAL A 93 17.11 7.71 -1.16
N LYS A 94 17.99 8.40 -1.89
CA LYS A 94 19.23 7.81 -2.40
C LYS A 94 20.00 7.32 -1.18
N ILE A 95 19.98 6.01 -0.96
CA ILE A 95 20.86 5.39 0.02
C ILE A 95 22.25 5.49 -0.59
N ALA A 96 23.11 6.32 0.00
CA ALA A 96 24.51 6.37 -0.39
C ALA A 96 25.09 4.97 -0.28
N MET A 97 25.87 4.53 -1.27
CA MET A 97 26.59 3.26 -1.18
C MET A 97 27.48 3.28 0.07
N THR A 98 27.13 2.50 1.08
CA THR A 98 27.99 2.29 2.24
C THR A 98 28.90 1.10 1.94
N ALA A 99 30.20 1.35 1.88
CA ALA A 99 31.21 0.29 1.84
C ALA A 99 31.26 -0.43 3.21
N PRO A 100 31.61 -1.73 3.30
CA PRO A 100 32.11 -2.63 2.25
C PRO A 100 31.03 -3.58 1.67
N VAL A 101 31.17 -3.91 0.38
CA VAL A 101 30.38 -4.95 -0.28
C VAL A 101 31.06 -6.30 -0.03
N MET A 102 30.48 -7.13 0.84
CA MET A 102 30.96 -8.51 1.07
C MET A 102 30.52 -9.39 -0.11
N LYS A 103 31.46 -9.79 -0.97
CA LYS A 103 31.25 -10.87 -1.93
C LYS A 103 31.61 -12.19 -1.24
N GLN A 104 30.62 -13.02 -0.93
CA GLN A 104 30.89 -14.39 -0.52
C GLN A 104 31.12 -15.21 -1.79
N GLY A 105 32.38 -15.57 -2.06
CA GLY A 105 32.72 -16.51 -3.11
C GLY A 105 32.19 -17.89 -2.74
N ALA A 106 31.45 -18.52 -3.65
CA ALA A 106 31.19 -19.95 -3.58
C ALA A 106 32.49 -20.67 -3.95
N GLU A 107 33.17 -21.27 -2.97
CA GLU A 107 34.27 -22.19 -3.23
C GLU A 107 33.71 -23.47 -3.87
N SER A 108 34.36 -23.91 -4.95
CA SER A 108 34.17 -25.20 -5.62
C SER A 108 35.21 -26.20 -5.13
#